data_AF-A0A7W3LL74-F1
#
_entry.id   AF-A0A7W3LL74-F1
#
_cell.length_a   1.000
_cell.length_b   1.000
_cell.length_c   1.000
_cell.angle_alpha   90.00
_cell.angle_beta   90.00
_cell.angle_gamma   90.00
#
_symmetry.space_group_name_H-M   'P 1'
#
loop_
_entity.id
_entity.type
_entity.pdbx_description
1 polymer ?
#
loop_
_entity_poly.entity_id
_entity_poly.type
_entity_poly.pdbx_seq_one_letter_code
_entity_poly.pdbx_strand_id
1 'polypeptide(L)'
;MAHRLFPITALVLAFPLLTACGDDGGTRSEPARATGRAALAGTGYTSDQLRQALLAELPGYQRAGETDAGEYGTRKAIQNFEQLQRQVRVDNPRCRRAAAGPEIDRATPVAIATFTRGNGQTVTETLLAMDDETTEKHVKARVPAGCQTFRAQVGSQWSEHTVVERPPGTLGEGSRTVGVSTTTGASNAKTWYVVLRGRRYLATISLYGPAATRTEAEQIARLADEQARRILP
;
A
#
# COMPACT_ATOMS: atom_id res chain seq x y z
N MET A 1 -10.93 -14.08 -7.95
CA MET A 1 -11.42 -13.78 -6.59
C MET A 1 -10.70 -12.53 -6.14
N ALA A 2 -11.46 -11.59 -5.60
CA ALA A 2 -11.19 -10.17 -5.69
C ALA A 2 -10.57 -9.55 -4.46
N HIS A 3 -9.39 -8.92 -4.57
CA HIS A 3 -8.69 -8.40 -3.40
C HIS A 3 -8.33 -6.93 -3.53
N ARG A 4 -8.40 -6.23 -2.39
CA ARG A 4 -8.69 -4.78 -2.29
C ARG A 4 -7.82 -4.17 -1.19
N LEU A 5 -7.40 -2.90 -1.31
CA LEU A 5 -6.37 -2.24 -0.46
C LEU A 5 -6.96 -1.30 0.62
N PHE A 6 -6.40 -1.36 1.85
CA PHE A 6 -5.97 -0.26 2.77
C PHE A 6 -5.36 -0.87 4.08
N PRO A 7 -4.51 -0.22 4.92
CA PRO A 7 -3.70 -0.92 5.95
C PRO A 7 -4.02 -0.57 7.42
N ILE A 8 -3.17 -1.09 8.34
CA ILE A 8 -3.01 -0.90 9.82
C ILE A 8 -3.37 -2.20 10.59
N THR A 9 -2.55 -2.87 11.40
CA THR A 9 -1.51 -2.46 12.37
C THR A 9 -0.45 -3.58 12.54
N ALA A 10 0.82 -3.22 12.75
CA ALA A 10 1.90 -4.15 13.04
C ALA A 10 1.85 -4.67 14.49
N LEU A 11 1.95 -5.99 14.67
CA LEU A 11 2.27 -6.65 15.95
C LEU A 11 3.73 -7.11 15.86
N VAL A 12 4.63 -6.47 16.60
CA VAL A 12 6.05 -6.84 16.69
C VAL A 12 6.19 -8.02 17.63
N LEU A 13 6.60 -9.18 17.13
CA LEU A 13 7.14 -10.28 17.91
C LEU A 13 8.61 -10.45 17.52
N ALA A 14 9.50 -10.07 18.44
CA ALA A 14 10.93 -10.28 18.34
C ALA A 14 11.27 -11.72 18.80
N PHE A 15 12.02 -12.47 18.00
CA PHE A 15 12.75 -13.65 18.46
C PHE A 15 14.14 -13.72 17.79
N PRO A 16 15.16 -14.26 18.50
CA PRO A 16 16.57 -14.03 18.24
C PRO A 16 17.15 -14.93 17.15
N LEU A 17 18.23 -14.44 16.53
CA LEU A 17 19.09 -15.13 15.58
C LEU A 17 19.81 -16.30 16.26
N LEU A 18 19.74 -17.49 15.65
CA LEU A 18 20.73 -18.55 15.85
C LEU A 18 21.61 -18.61 14.61
N THR A 19 22.91 -18.37 14.83
CA THR A 19 23.99 -18.59 13.89
C THR A 19 24.31 -20.08 13.80
N ALA A 20 24.49 -20.60 12.58
CA ALA A 20 25.20 -21.84 12.35
C ALA A 20 25.96 -21.76 11.03
N CYS A 21 27.29 -21.84 11.14
CA CYS A 21 28.23 -22.06 10.06
C CYS A 21 28.11 -23.49 9.53
N GLY A 22 28.39 -23.67 8.24
CA GLY A 22 28.53 -24.97 7.60
C GLY A 22 29.13 -24.81 6.20
N ASP A 23 30.46 -24.84 6.16
CA ASP A 23 31.31 -24.93 4.97
C ASP A 23 31.25 -26.36 4.44
N ASP A 24 31.01 -26.55 3.13
CA ASP A 24 31.55 -27.71 2.42
C ASP A 24 31.58 -27.51 0.90
N GLY A 25 32.73 -27.88 0.34
CA GLY A 25 33.18 -27.59 -1.01
C GLY A 25 32.44 -28.29 -2.15
N GLY A 26 32.48 -27.65 -3.31
CA GLY A 26 32.01 -28.24 -4.56
C GLY A 26 32.16 -27.30 -5.74
N THR A 27 33.36 -27.27 -6.34
CA THR A 27 33.59 -26.72 -7.69
C THR A 27 32.62 -27.34 -8.68
N ARG A 28 31.66 -26.56 -9.17
CA ARG A 28 30.96 -26.79 -10.44
C ARG A 28 30.46 -25.47 -11.03
N SER A 29 31.13 -25.10 -12.12
CA SER A 29 30.62 -24.35 -13.26
C SER A 29 30.02 -22.98 -12.96
N GLU A 30 30.82 -21.92 -13.19
CA GLU A 30 30.29 -20.60 -13.52
C GLU A 30 29.23 -20.74 -14.64
N PRO A 31 27.97 -20.37 -14.41
CA PRO A 31 27.14 -19.96 -15.52
C PRO A 31 27.69 -18.62 -15.95
N ALA A 32 28.13 -18.54 -17.21
CA ALA A 32 28.39 -17.28 -17.89
C ALA A 32 27.35 -16.25 -17.44
N ARG A 33 27.82 -15.08 -16.99
CA ARG A 33 26.98 -13.90 -16.78
C ARG A 33 26.22 -13.62 -18.07
N ALA A 34 25.06 -14.25 -18.21
CA ALA A 34 24.00 -13.69 -19.00
C ALA A 34 23.67 -12.38 -18.30
N THR A 35 24.10 -11.27 -18.88
CA THR A 35 23.37 -10.00 -18.80
C THR A 35 22.00 -10.23 -19.46
N GLY A 36 21.21 -11.10 -18.83
CA GLY A 36 19.88 -11.47 -19.21
C GLY A 36 18.99 -10.39 -18.62
N ARG A 37 18.89 -9.29 -19.36
CA ARG A 37 17.72 -8.42 -19.37
C ARG A 37 16.51 -9.35 -19.22
N ALA A 38 15.94 -9.40 -18.01
CA ALA A 38 14.85 -10.32 -17.70
C ALA A 38 13.79 -10.12 -18.78
N ALA A 39 13.59 -11.18 -19.57
CA ALA A 39 12.75 -11.13 -20.75
C ALA A 39 11.36 -10.72 -20.31
N LEU A 40 10.99 -9.53 -20.77
CA LEU A 40 9.66 -8.97 -20.83
C LEU A 40 8.68 -10.02 -21.34
N ALA A 41 7.90 -10.59 -20.44
CA ALA A 41 6.69 -11.32 -20.77
C ALA A 41 5.56 -10.77 -19.89
N GLY A 42 4.82 -9.81 -20.45
CA GLY A 42 3.51 -9.38 -19.93
C GLY A 42 3.48 -8.02 -19.23
N THR A 43 3.05 -6.99 -19.97
CA THR A 43 2.22 -5.85 -19.53
C THR A 43 2.61 -4.95 -18.34
N GLY A 44 3.74 -5.15 -17.63
CA GLY A 44 4.12 -4.30 -16.51
C GLY A 44 5.53 -4.54 -15.96
N TYR A 45 5.78 -4.01 -14.76
CA TYR A 45 7.04 -4.21 -14.02
C TYR A 45 7.03 -5.49 -13.18
N THR A 46 8.20 -6.07 -12.95
CA THR A 46 8.39 -7.17 -11.98
C THR A 46 8.40 -6.63 -10.55
N SER A 47 8.11 -7.48 -9.56
CA SER A 47 8.16 -7.09 -8.14
C SER A 47 9.54 -6.60 -7.70
N ASP A 48 10.62 -7.08 -8.31
CA ASP A 48 11.99 -6.62 -8.03
C ASP A 48 12.24 -5.21 -8.57
N GLN A 49 11.76 -4.90 -9.78
CA GLN A 49 11.80 -3.55 -10.33
C GLN A 49 10.97 -2.58 -9.47
N LEU A 50 9.78 -2.99 -9.06
CA LEU A 50 8.95 -2.21 -8.14
C LEU A 50 9.64 -2.00 -6.79
N ARG A 51 10.34 -3.02 -6.25
CA ARG A 51 11.09 -2.89 -4.99
C ARG A 51 12.18 -1.84 -5.08
N GLN A 52 12.89 -1.78 -6.19
CA GLN A 52 13.93 -0.76 -6.43
C GLN A 52 13.34 0.64 -6.58
N ALA A 53 12.08 0.74 -7.00
CA ALA A 53 11.36 1.99 -7.24
C ALA A 53 10.68 2.56 -5.99
N LEU A 54 10.59 1.79 -4.90
CA LEU A 54 10.09 2.29 -3.61
C LEU A 54 10.97 3.42 -3.08
N LEU A 55 10.40 4.26 -2.21
CA LEU A 55 11.19 5.18 -1.39
C LEU A 55 12.21 4.38 -0.57
N ALA A 56 13.48 4.78 -0.68
CA ALA A 56 14.55 4.22 0.16
C ALA A 56 14.50 4.81 1.58
N GLU A 57 14.21 6.12 1.63
CA GLU A 57 14.15 6.94 2.83
C GLU A 57 12.98 7.92 2.72
N LEU A 58 12.45 8.34 3.87
CA LEU A 58 11.41 9.34 3.94
C LEU A 58 11.75 10.36 5.05
N PRO A 59 11.99 11.64 4.73
CA PRO A 59 12.43 12.63 5.72
C PRO A 59 11.53 12.70 6.95
N GLY A 60 12.13 12.60 8.13
CA GLY A 60 11.42 12.61 9.42
C GLY A 60 10.65 11.32 9.74
N TYR A 61 10.85 10.25 8.96
CA TYR A 61 10.38 8.91 9.26
C TYR A 61 11.55 7.92 9.29
N GLN A 62 11.36 6.81 10.02
CA GLN A 62 12.27 5.67 10.03
C GLN A 62 11.63 4.52 9.27
N ARG A 63 12.40 3.81 8.45
CA ARG A 63 11.92 2.61 7.77
C ARG A 63 11.59 1.52 8.80
N ALA A 64 10.38 0.99 8.75
CA ALA A 64 9.91 -0.06 9.63
C ALA A 64 10.05 -1.41 8.90
N GLY A 65 11.13 -2.12 9.20
CA GLY A 65 11.46 -3.42 8.58
C GLY A 65 12.07 -3.31 7.19
N GLU A 66 12.15 -4.45 6.51
CA GLU A 66 12.60 -4.55 5.12
C GLU A 66 11.43 -4.31 4.15
N THR A 67 11.75 -3.96 2.91
CA THR A 67 10.74 -3.85 1.85
C THR A 67 10.24 -5.23 1.46
N ASP A 68 8.92 -5.38 1.33
CA ASP A 68 8.29 -6.62 0.91
C ASP A 68 7.99 -6.55 -0.60
N ALA A 69 8.24 -7.62 -1.36
CA ALA A 69 7.82 -7.67 -2.76
C ALA A 69 7.55 -9.10 -3.21
N GLY A 70 6.66 -9.24 -4.19
CA GLY A 70 6.23 -10.52 -4.75
C GLY A 70 4.86 -10.37 -5.41
N GLU A 71 4.06 -11.42 -5.42
CA GLU A 71 2.68 -11.36 -5.87
C GLU A 71 1.77 -10.79 -4.77
N TYR A 72 0.83 -9.92 -5.15
CA TYR A 72 -0.08 -9.20 -4.26
C TYR A 72 -0.74 -10.10 -3.20
N GLY A 73 -1.36 -11.20 -3.62
CA GLY A 73 -2.10 -12.10 -2.75
C GLY A 73 -1.23 -12.96 -1.82
N THR A 74 0.09 -12.93 -1.98
CA THR A 74 1.03 -13.72 -1.15
C THR A 74 1.68 -12.87 -0.07
N ARG A 75 1.52 -11.55 -0.11
CA ARG A 75 2.13 -10.63 0.86
C ARG A 75 1.40 -10.68 2.19
N LYS A 76 2.14 -10.85 3.29
CA LYS A 76 1.57 -10.95 4.65
C LYS A 76 0.74 -9.71 5.01
N ALA A 77 1.22 -8.51 4.65
CA ALA A 77 0.50 -7.26 4.89
C ALA A 77 -0.89 -7.27 4.24
N ILE A 78 -0.99 -7.79 3.01
CA ILE A 78 -2.24 -7.91 2.26
C ILE A 78 -3.15 -8.98 2.87
N GLN A 79 -2.62 -10.17 3.19
CA GLN A 79 -3.38 -11.25 3.79
C GLN A 79 -3.96 -10.87 5.16
N ASN A 80 -3.16 -10.21 6.00
CA ASN A 80 -3.59 -9.72 7.30
C ASN A 80 -4.71 -8.68 7.16
N PHE A 81 -4.60 -7.79 6.17
CA PHE A 81 -5.66 -6.83 5.89
C PHE A 81 -6.95 -7.51 5.44
N GLU A 82 -6.86 -8.45 4.50
CA GLU A 82 -8.04 -9.20 4.03
C GLU A 82 -8.72 -9.94 5.19
N GLN A 83 -7.93 -10.49 6.12
CA GLN A 83 -8.44 -11.11 7.33
C GLN A 83 -9.16 -10.11 8.23
N LEU A 84 -8.59 -8.92 8.43
CA LEU A 84 -9.22 -7.85 9.20
C LEU A 84 -10.54 -7.41 8.54
N GLN A 85 -10.57 -7.20 7.23
CA GLN A 85 -11.78 -6.81 6.50
C GLN A 85 -12.93 -7.82 6.68
N ARG A 86 -12.62 -9.12 6.76
CA ARG A 86 -13.63 -10.17 7.01
C ARG A 86 -14.23 -10.09 8.43
N GLN A 87 -13.50 -9.52 9.38
CA GLN A 87 -13.94 -9.33 10.76
C GLN A 87 -14.73 -8.03 10.96
N VAL A 88 -14.59 -7.06 10.04
CA VAL A 88 -15.28 -5.77 10.11
C VAL A 88 -16.76 -5.92 9.77
N ARG A 89 -17.62 -5.45 10.68
CA ARG A 89 -19.04 -5.21 10.40
C ARG A 89 -19.26 -3.72 10.13
N VAL A 90 -20.10 -3.39 9.17
CA VAL A 90 -20.48 -2.00 8.87
C VAL A 90 -21.98 -1.88 9.07
N ASP A 91 -22.42 -0.81 9.72
CA ASP A 91 -23.85 -0.52 9.95
C ASP A 91 -24.64 -0.42 8.64
N ASN A 92 -24.01 0.09 7.58
CA ASN A 92 -24.52 0.08 6.21
C ASN A 92 -23.71 -0.88 5.31
N PRO A 93 -24.25 -2.07 4.97
CA PRO A 93 -23.57 -3.05 4.12
C PRO A 93 -23.21 -2.55 2.72
N ARG A 94 -23.88 -1.51 2.21
CA ARG A 94 -23.55 -0.89 0.92
C ARG A 94 -22.18 -0.19 0.97
N CYS A 95 -21.82 0.38 2.13
CA CYS A 95 -20.55 1.07 2.33
C CYS A 95 -19.37 0.12 2.51
N ARG A 96 -19.61 -1.15 2.87
CA ARG A 96 -18.56 -2.17 2.89
C ARG A 96 -17.94 -2.42 1.52
N ARG A 97 -18.76 -2.38 0.44
CA ARG A 97 -18.27 -2.54 -0.94
C ARG A 97 -17.56 -1.27 -1.45
N ALA A 98 -18.02 -0.11 -1.00
CA ALA A 98 -17.46 1.20 -1.33
C ALA A 98 -16.03 1.40 -0.82
N ALA A 99 -15.77 0.99 0.42
CA ALA A 99 -14.48 1.16 1.09
C ALA A 99 -13.33 0.43 0.37
N ALA A 100 -13.65 -0.52 -0.51
CA ALA A 100 -12.70 -1.49 -0.99
C ALA A 100 -12.17 -1.20 -2.42
N GLY A 101 -12.69 -0.19 -3.13
CA GLY A 101 -12.19 0.17 -4.46
C GLY A 101 -12.30 -0.95 -5.52
N PRO A 102 -11.72 -0.76 -6.72
CA PRO A 102 -11.63 -1.80 -7.74
C PRO A 102 -10.79 -2.99 -7.27
N GLU A 103 -11.09 -4.16 -7.83
CA GLU A 103 -10.40 -5.42 -7.55
C GLU A 103 -8.98 -5.44 -8.16
N ILE A 104 -8.04 -5.99 -7.40
CA ILE A 104 -6.66 -6.25 -7.81
C ILE A 104 -6.47 -7.76 -7.94
N ASP A 105 -5.83 -8.20 -9.02
CA ASP A 105 -5.47 -9.60 -9.23
C ASP A 105 -4.45 -10.04 -8.16
N ARG A 106 -4.64 -11.24 -7.60
CA ARG A 106 -3.71 -11.79 -6.59
C ARG A 106 -2.30 -12.01 -7.14
N ALA A 107 -2.17 -12.28 -8.44
CA ALA A 107 -0.89 -12.49 -9.10
C ALA A 107 -0.21 -11.16 -9.50
N THR A 108 -0.84 -10.01 -9.29
CA THR A 108 -0.25 -8.70 -9.61
C THR A 108 1.10 -8.53 -8.90
N PRO A 109 2.19 -8.23 -9.63
CA PRO A 109 3.47 -7.87 -9.01
C PRO A 109 3.32 -6.62 -8.13
N VAL A 110 3.81 -6.71 -6.89
CA VAL A 110 3.74 -5.64 -5.90
C VAL A 110 5.06 -5.49 -5.16
N ALA A 111 5.34 -4.26 -4.70
CA ALA A 111 6.32 -3.98 -3.67
C ALA A 111 5.76 -3.01 -2.62
N ILE A 112 6.16 -3.16 -1.36
CA ILE A 112 5.64 -2.44 -0.19
C ILE A 112 6.79 -1.94 0.67
N ALA A 113 6.76 -0.66 1.03
CA ALA A 113 7.61 -0.07 2.07
C ALA A 113 6.74 0.47 3.20
N THR A 114 7.21 0.35 4.43
CA THR A 114 6.55 0.95 5.60
C THR A 114 7.53 1.83 6.35
N PHE A 115 7.05 2.99 6.79
CA PHE A 115 7.81 3.95 7.58
C PHE A 115 7.00 4.39 8.79
N THR A 116 7.69 4.69 9.88
CA THR A 116 7.07 5.12 11.15
C THR A 116 7.73 6.39 11.66
N ARG A 117 6.95 7.22 12.35
CA ARG A 117 7.44 8.39 13.07
C ARG A 117 7.01 8.28 14.54
N GLY A 118 7.87 8.71 15.46
CA GLY A 118 7.70 8.53 16.91
C GLY A 118 6.44 9.18 17.53
N ASN A 119 5.64 9.92 16.77
CA ASN A 119 4.35 10.46 17.18
C ASN A 119 3.15 9.52 16.84
N GLY A 120 3.43 8.25 16.51
CA GLY A 120 2.42 7.27 16.14
C GLY A 120 1.93 7.38 14.70
N GLN A 121 2.60 8.16 13.84
CA GLN A 121 2.31 8.16 12.40
C GLN A 121 2.98 6.97 11.71
N THR A 122 2.26 6.34 10.79
CA THR A 122 2.76 5.28 9.93
C THR A 122 2.45 5.62 8.48
N VAL A 123 3.42 5.43 7.61
CA VAL A 123 3.30 5.54 6.16
C VAL A 123 3.47 4.16 5.56
N THR A 124 2.56 3.77 4.68
CA THR A 124 2.72 2.60 3.83
C THR A 124 2.71 3.07 2.39
N GLU A 125 3.80 2.79 1.68
CA GLU A 125 3.88 2.91 0.22
C GLU A 125 3.67 1.53 -0.39
N THR A 126 2.88 1.46 -1.45
CA THR A 126 2.70 0.24 -2.24
C THR A 126 2.73 0.59 -3.72
N LEU A 127 3.59 -0.09 -4.46
CA LEU A 127 3.67 -0.01 -5.92
C LEU A 127 3.15 -1.32 -6.51
N LEU A 128 2.23 -1.23 -7.48
CA LEU A 128 1.68 -2.38 -8.21
C LEU A 128 1.95 -2.24 -9.69
N ALA A 129 2.37 -3.33 -10.35
CA ALA A 129 2.45 -3.37 -11.81
C ALA A 129 1.05 -3.54 -12.40
N MET A 130 0.63 -2.57 -13.20
CA MET A 130 -0.76 -2.50 -13.66
C MET A 130 -0.84 -1.68 -14.94
N ASP A 131 -1.66 -2.10 -15.89
CA ASP A 131 -1.86 -1.35 -17.14
C ASP A 131 -2.58 0.00 -16.93
N ASP A 132 -2.47 0.86 -17.93
CA ASP A 132 -2.98 2.23 -17.86
C ASP A 132 -4.51 2.29 -17.72
N GLU A 133 -5.24 1.33 -18.30
CA GLU A 133 -6.70 1.27 -18.21
C GLU A 133 -7.15 0.90 -16.78
N THR A 134 -6.50 -0.09 -16.17
CA THR A 134 -6.82 -0.55 -14.83
C THR A 134 -6.42 0.50 -13.79
N THR A 135 -5.24 1.12 -13.93
CA THR A 135 -4.83 2.23 -13.05
C THR A 135 -5.79 3.42 -13.15
N GLU A 136 -6.29 3.74 -14.35
CA GLU A 136 -7.30 4.78 -14.55
C GLU A 136 -8.60 4.49 -13.78
N LYS A 137 -9.08 3.24 -13.79
CA LYS A 137 -10.24 2.82 -12.98
C LYS A 137 -10.00 3.05 -11.49
N HIS A 138 -8.79 2.76 -10.99
CA HIS A 138 -8.44 2.98 -9.58
C HIS A 138 -8.43 4.45 -9.17
N VAL A 139 -7.86 5.35 -9.98
CA VAL A 139 -7.83 6.79 -9.67
C VAL A 139 -9.20 7.46 -9.87
N LYS A 140 -10.06 6.92 -10.73
CA LYS A 140 -11.44 7.41 -10.94
C LYS A 140 -12.46 6.85 -9.96
N ALA A 141 -12.12 5.83 -9.18
CA ALA A 141 -13.03 5.29 -8.16
C ALA A 141 -13.48 6.39 -7.18
N ARG A 142 -14.75 6.37 -6.78
CA ARG A 142 -15.36 7.34 -5.86
C ARG A 142 -16.07 6.67 -4.70
N VAL A 143 -16.16 7.39 -3.60
CA VAL A 143 -17.00 7.04 -2.45
C VAL A 143 -18.46 7.17 -2.90
N PRO A 144 -19.27 6.10 -2.85
CA PRO A 144 -20.68 6.16 -3.18
C PRO A 144 -21.42 7.15 -2.28
N ALA A 145 -22.48 7.76 -2.83
CA ALA A 145 -23.35 8.63 -2.08
C ALA A 145 -23.94 7.88 -0.87
N GLY A 146 -23.93 8.54 0.31
CA GLY A 146 -24.43 7.96 1.56
C GLY A 146 -23.41 7.08 2.29
N CYS A 147 -22.14 7.09 1.88
CA CYS A 147 -21.04 6.38 2.56
C CYS A 147 -19.95 7.32 3.09
N GLN A 148 -20.23 8.62 3.14
CA GLN A 148 -19.35 9.61 3.76
C GLN A 148 -19.32 9.51 5.28
N THR A 149 -20.35 8.95 5.89
CA THR A 149 -20.41 8.64 7.31
C THR A 149 -20.91 7.22 7.50
N PHE A 150 -20.23 6.44 8.32
CA PHE A 150 -20.64 5.08 8.65
C PHE A 150 -20.00 4.65 9.98
N ARG A 151 -20.58 3.63 10.60
CA ARG A 151 -19.97 2.98 11.76
C ARG A 151 -19.40 1.64 11.36
N ALA A 152 -18.21 1.33 11.84
CA ALA A 152 -17.61 0.02 11.68
C ALA A 152 -17.32 -0.62 13.03
N GLN A 153 -17.51 -1.92 13.12
CA GLN A 153 -17.24 -2.73 14.29
C GLN A 153 -16.07 -3.66 14.02
N VAL A 154 -15.10 -3.68 14.93
CA VAL A 154 -14.05 -4.72 15.00
C VAL A 154 -14.13 -5.36 16.37
N GLY A 155 -14.35 -6.67 16.42
CA GLY A 155 -14.67 -7.36 17.68
C GLY A 155 -15.96 -6.80 18.29
N SER A 156 -15.90 -6.33 19.54
CA SER A 156 -17.02 -5.69 20.23
C SER A 156 -17.06 -4.16 20.04
N GLN A 157 -15.99 -3.55 19.53
CA GLN A 157 -15.81 -2.11 19.53
C GLN A 157 -16.35 -1.46 18.26
N TRP A 158 -17.26 -0.51 18.41
CA TRP A 158 -17.72 0.36 17.33
C TRP A 158 -16.87 1.61 17.22
N SER A 159 -16.62 2.04 15.99
CA SER A 159 -15.98 3.31 15.67
C SER A 159 -16.82 4.06 14.64
N GLU A 160 -16.84 5.38 14.77
CA GLU A 160 -17.45 6.28 13.78
C GLU A 160 -16.41 6.67 12.75
N HIS A 161 -16.79 6.64 11.48
CA HIS A 161 -15.93 7.00 10.37
C HIS A 161 -16.55 8.12 9.55
N THR A 162 -15.76 9.14 9.25
CA THR A 162 -16.11 10.23 8.33
C THR A 162 -15.10 10.25 7.19
N VAL A 163 -15.61 10.14 5.96
CA VAL A 163 -14.84 10.09 4.73
C VAL A 163 -14.97 11.42 3.99
N VAL A 164 -13.82 11.98 3.62
CA VAL A 164 -13.71 13.16 2.78
C VAL A 164 -12.95 12.78 1.52
N GLU A 165 -13.62 12.86 0.38
CA GLU A 165 -13.00 12.68 -0.93
C GLU A 165 -12.80 14.05 -1.60
N ARG A 166 -11.66 14.22 -2.26
CA ARG A 166 -11.35 15.43 -3.02
C ARG A 166 -11.66 15.22 -4.51
N PRO A 167 -11.85 16.32 -5.27
CA PRO A 167 -11.84 16.24 -6.72
C PRO A 167 -10.58 15.53 -7.23
N PRO A 168 -10.62 14.96 -8.44
CA PRO A 168 -9.43 14.35 -9.06
C PRO A 168 -8.23 15.29 -8.98
N GLY A 169 -7.10 14.75 -8.53
CA GLY A 169 -5.84 15.46 -8.40
C GLY A 169 -4.94 15.26 -9.63
N THR A 170 -3.92 16.10 -9.75
CA THR A 170 -2.96 16.09 -10.87
C THR A 170 -1.60 15.48 -10.50
N LEU A 171 -1.46 14.82 -9.33
CA LEU A 171 -0.24 14.09 -9.00
C LEU A 171 -0.03 12.90 -9.95
N GLY A 172 1.22 12.67 -10.35
CA GLY A 172 1.55 11.68 -11.37
C GLY A 172 0.86 12.00 -12.70
N GLU A 173 0.24 10.99 -13.31
CA GLU A 173 -0.61 11.17 -14.50
C GLU A 173 -2.11 11.23 -14.16
N GLY A 174 -2.43 11.50 -12.89
CA GLY A 174 -3.77 11.52 -12.34
C GLY A 174 -3.81 10.82 -10.99
N SER A 175 -4.56 11.40 -10.05
CA SER A 175 -4.64 10.86 -8.68
C SER A 175 -6.00 11.08 -8.05
N ARG A 176 -6.25 10.34 -6.98
CA ARG A 176 -7.32 10.63 -6.02
C ARG A 176 -6.78 10.64 -4.60
N THR A 177 -7.33 11.52 -3.79
CA THR A 177 -7.00 11.64 -2.37
C THR A 177 -8.27 11.49 -1.54
N VAL A 178 -8.25 10.56 -0.58
CA VAL A 178 -9.35 10.27 0.33
C VAL A 178 -8.84 10.33 1.76
N GLY A 179 -9.53 11.09 2.61
CA GLY A 179 -9.30 11.13 4.05
C GLY A 179 -10.38 10.37 4.79
N VAL A 180 -9.99 9.60 5.80
CA VAL A 180 -10.90 8.93 6.73
C VAL A 180 -10.54 9.37 8.14
N SER A 181 -11.47 10.03 8.82
CA SER A 181 -11.37 10.27 10.25
C SER A 181 -12.09 9.14 10.97
N THR A 182 -11.45 8.57 11.99
CA THR A 182 -11.99 7.49 12.80
C THR A 182 -12.03 7.94 14.26
N THR A 183 -13.20 7.85 14.88
CA THR A 183 -13.41 8.16 16.29
C THR A 183 -13.87 6.91 17.02
N THR A 184 -13.17 6.60 18.12
CA THR A 184 -13.44 5.43 18.95
C THR A 184 -13.37 5.86 20.42
N GLY A 185 -14.52 6.00 21.07
CA GLY A 185 -14.57 6.61 22.41
C GLY A 185 -13.93 8.00 22.39
N ALA A 186 -12.92 8.23 23.24
CA ALA A 186 -12.15 9.48 23.26
C ALA A 186 -10.98 9.54 22.26
N SER A 187 -10.68 8.43 21.58
CA SER A 187 -9.56 8.33 20.64
C SER A 187 -9.96 8.79 19.25
N ASN A 188 -9.06 9.53 18.58
CA ASN A 188 -9.24 9.99 17.22
C ASN A 188 -8.01 9.64 16.39
N ALA A 189 -8.23 9.07 15.21
CA ALA A 189 -7.19 8.81 14.24
C ALA A 189 -7.61 9.32 12.86
N LYS A 190 -6.62 9.72 12.05
CA LYS A 190 -6.83 10.09 10.66
C LYS A 190 -6.02 9.15 9.78
N THR A 191 -6.62 8.76 8.67
CA THR A 191 -5.91 8.09 7.59
C THR A 191 -6.12 8.87 6.30
N TRP A 192 -5.04 9.21 5.63
CA TRP A 192 -5.06 9.78 4.29
C TRP A 192 -4.53 8.75 3.30
N TYR A 193 -5.27 8.60 2.22
CA TYR A 193 -4.96 7.70 1.14
C TYR A 193 -4.77 8.51 -0.13
N VAL A 194 -3.61 8.37 -0.75
CA VAL A 194 -3.35 8.90 -2.09
C VAL A 194 -3.16 7.71 -3.01
N VAL A 195 -3.93 7.66 -4.09
CA VAL A 195 -3.77 6.70 -5.17
C VAL A 195 -3.41 7.50 -6.40
N LEU A 196 -2.25 7.24 -6.98
CA LEU A 196 -1.77 7.93 -8.18
C LEU A 196 -1.42 6.92 -9.27
N ARG A 197 -1.65 7.33 -10.50
CA ARG A 197 -1.32 6.59 -11.70
C ARG A 197 0.05 7.04 -12.19
N GLY A 198 0.95 6.08 -12.36
CA GLY A 198 2.17 6.23 -13.14
C GLY A 198 2.11 5.37 -14.40
N ARG A 199 3.14 5.45 -15.23
CA ARG A 199 3.23 4.68 -16.47
C ARG A 199 3.37 3.19 -16.16
N ARG A 200 2.33 2.40 -16.41
CA ARG A 200 2.29 0.95 -16.11
C ARG A 200 2.45 0.56 -14.64
N TYR A 201 2.14 1.48 -13.73
CA TYR A 201 2.07 1.16 -12.30
C TYR A 201 1.03 2.00 -11.56
N LEU A 202 0.51 1.44 -10.47
CA LEU A 202 -0.27 2.17 -9.48
C LEU A 202 0.59 2.39 -8.24
N ALA A 203 0.67 3.63 -7.74
CA ALA A 203 1.25 3.89 -6.43
C ALA A 203 0.14 4.27 -5.45
N THR A 204 0.21 3.69 -4.25
CA THR A 204 -0.69 4.03 -3.15
C THR A 204 0.13 4.42 -1.93
N ILE A 205 -0.23 5.56 -1.33
CA ILE A 205 0.28 6.02 -0.05
C ILE A 205 -0.85 5.96 0.96
N SER A 206 -0.62 5.30 2.09
CA SER A 206 -1.46 5.39 3.28
C SER A 206 -0.68 6.07 4.39
N LEU A 207 -1.14 7.25 4.82
CA LEU A 207 -0.62 7.93 6.00
C LEU A 207 -1.64 7.82 7.13
N TYR A 208 -1.32 7.05 8.16
CA TYR A 208 -2.12 6.86 9.36
C TYR A 208 -1.53 7.60 10.54
N GLY A 209 -2.37 8.18 11.40
CA GLY A 209 -2.00 8.68 12.71
C GLY A 209 -2.90 9.82 13.20
N PRO A 210 -2.81 10.22 14.48
CA PRO A 210 -3.64 11.28 15.04
C PRO A 210 -3.39 12.65 14.39
N ALA A 211 -2.15 12.90 13.98
CA ALA A 211 -1.71 14.14 13.34
C ALA A 211 -1.65 14.06 11.79
N ALA A 212 -2.12 12.96 11.18
CA ALA A 212 -2.04 12.77 9.74
C ALA A 212 -2.79 13.87 8.97
N THR A 213 -2.11 14.49 8.01
CA THR A 213 -2.68 15.56 7.17
C THR A 213 -2.68 15.16 5.70
N ARG A 214 -3.62 15.75 4.95
CA ARG A 214 -3.70 15.60 3.50
C ARG A 214 -2.42 16.08 2.82
N THR A 215 -1.96 17.26 3.19
CA THR A 215 -0.79 17.90 2.56
C THR A 215 0.45 17.03 2.69
N GLU A 216 0.65 16.42 3.87
CA GLU A 216 1.76 15.50 4.09
C GLU A 216 1.61 14.23 3.23
N ALA A 217 0.43 13.61 3.19
CA ALA A 217 0.20 12.44 2.35
C ALA A 217 0.43 12.72 0.84
N GLU A 218 -0.04 13.87 0.35
CA GLU A 218 0.17 14.32 -1.03
C GLU A 218 1.65 14.66 -1.31
N GLN A 219 2.39 15.16 -0.32
CA GLN A 219 3.83 15.40 -0.45
C GLN A 219 4.62 14.09 -0.52
N ILE A 220 4.30 13.12 0.33
CA ILE A 220 4.90 11.78 0.29
C ILE A 220 4.61 11.12 -1.06
N ALA A 221 3.38 11.24 -1.56
CA ALA A 221 3.00 10.72 -2.87
C ALA A 221 3.79 11.34 -4.02
N ARG A 222 4.12 12.64 -3.96
CA ARG A 222 5.01 13.28 -4.92
C ARG A 222 6.42 12.69 -4.88
N LEU A 223 6.99 12.54 -3.69
CA LEU A 223 8.32 11.94 -3.53
C LEU A 223 8.36 10.50 -4.07
N ALA A 224 7.31 9.72 -3.80
CA ALA A 224 7.17 8.36 -4.31
C ALA A 224 7.09 8.31 -5.85
N ASP A 225 6.26 9.17 -6.47
CA ASP A 225 6.17 9.26 -7.95
C ASP A 225 7.50 9.71 -8.57
N GLU A 226 8.19 10.68 -7.97
CA GLU A 226 9.51 11.14 -8.43
C GLU A 226 10.56 10.02 -8.37
N GLN A 227 10.62 9.26 -7.27
CA GLN A 227 11.52 8.13 -7.12
C GLN A 227 11.16 7.00 -8.08
N ALA A 228 9.87 6.65 -8.20
CA ALA A 228 9.42 5.61 -9.09
C ALA A 228 9.77 5.93 -10.55
N ARG A 229 9.52 7.17 -11.03
CA ARG A 229 9.88 7.62 -12.39
C ARG A 229 11.37 7.58 -12.67
N ARG A 230 12.23 7.70 -11.65
CA ARG A 230 13.68 7.60 -11.81
C ARG A 230 14.11 6.17 -12.14
N ILE A 231 13.40 5.18 -11.63
CA ILE A 231 13.76 3.76 -11.71
C ILE A 231 12.94 3.02 -12.77
N LEU A 232 11.68 3.42 -12.98
CA LEU A 232 10.69 2.78 -13.83
C LEU A 232 10.43 3.62 -15.11
N PRO A 233 10.92 3.17 -16.29
CA PRO A 233 10.86 3.94 -17.55
C PRO A 233 9.50 3.92 -18.29
#